data_AF-A0A6H1U036-F1
#
_entry.id   AF-A0A6H1U036-F1
#
_cell.length_a   1.000
_cell.length_b   1.000
_cell.length_c   1.000
_cell.angle_alpha   90.00
_cell.angle_beta   90.00
_cell.angle_gamma   90.00
#
_symmetry.space_group_name_H-M   'P 1'
#
loop_
_entity.id
_entity.type
_entity.pdbx_description
1 polymer ?
#
loop_
_entity_poly.entity_id
_entity_poly.type
_entity_poly.pdbx_seq_one_letter_code
_entity_poly.pdbx_strand_id
1 'polypeptide(L)' 'MAPTTYSKFIEFLQDDLAISASAIAFAERICHDFTLRYREKDPTPLPMVLWQYGLVTIEQLDRIFDWLETA' A
#
# COMPACT_ATOMS: atom_id res chain seq x y z
N MET A 1 -20.30 -5.78 5.94
CA MET A 1 -19.17 -6.71 6.08
C MET A 1 -18.40 -6.68 4.76
N ALA A 2 -17.44 -5.76 4.61
CA ALA A 2 -16.54 -5.77 3.46
C ALA A 2 -15.13 -5.34 3.88
N PRO A 3 -14.32 -6.26 4.46
CA PRO A 3 -12.87 -6.07 4.59
C PRO A 3 -12.06 -7.02 3.69
N THR A 4 -12.66 -7.66 2.67
CA THR A 4 -11.99 -8.70 1.88
C THR A 4 -10.93 -8.17 0.92
N THR A 5 -11.11 -7.00 0.32
CA THR A 5 -10.15 -6.46 -0.67
C THR A 5 -8.85 -6.03 0.00
N TYR A 6 -8.94 -5.40 1.17
CA TYR A 6 -7.75 -4.98 1.92
C TYR A 6 -6.92 -6.16 2.42
N SER A 7 -7.55 -7.19 3.00
CA SER A 7 -6.81 -8.39 3.43
C SER A 7 -6.11 -9.09 2.26
N LYS A 8 -6.78 -9.23 1.11
CA LYS A 8 -6.17 -9.81 -0.10
C LYS A 8 -5.02 -8.96 -0.64
N PHE A 9 -5.13 -7.64 -0.53
CA PHE A 9 -4.04 -6.73 -0.91
C PHE A 9 -2.81 -6.97 -0.04
N ILE A 10 -2.99 -7.09 1.28
CA ILE A 10 -1.90 -7.36 2.21
C ILE A 10 -1.27 -8.75 1.99
N GLU A 11 -2.06 -9.74 1.62
CA GLU A 11 -1.55 -11.06 1.22
C GLU A 11 -0.73 -10.98 -0.06
N PHE A 12 -1.21 -10.27 -1.08
CA PHE A 12 -0.47 -10.05 -2.33
C PHE A 12 0.87 -9.33 -2.11
N LEU A 13 0.88 -8.28 -1.26
CA LEU A 13 2.11 -7.59 -0.90
C LEU A 13 3.13 -8.51 -0.20
N GLN A 14 2.67 -9.45 0.63
CA GLN A 14 3.55 -10.38 1.34
C GLN A 14 4.02 -11.55 0.48
N ASP A 15 3.14 -12.12 -0.33
CA ASP A 15 3.39 -13.34 -1.09
C ASP A 15 4.03 -13.04 -2.45
N ASP A 16 3.45 -12.10 -3.20
CA ASP A 16 3.84 -11.76 -4.57
C ASP A 16 4.99 -10.74 -4.61
N LEU A 17 4.97 -9.77 -3.68
CA LEU A 17 6.00 -8.74 -3.59
C LEU A 17 7.09 -9.03 -2.54
N ALA A 18 6.96 -10.11 -1.76
CA ALA A 18 7.88 -10.46 -0.67
C ALA A 18 8.10 -9.33 0.35
N ILE A 19 7.11 -8.44 0.52
CA ILE A 19 7.20 -7.34 1.49
C ILE A 19 6.97 -7.91 2.88
N SER A 20 7.88 -7.61 3.80
CA SER A 20 7.68 -8.01 5.19
C SER A 20 6.45 -7.32 5.79
N ALA A 21 5.66 -8.04 6.59
CA ALA A 21 4.51 -7.47 7.31
C ALA A 21 4.88 -6.23 8.14
N SER A 22 6.13 -6.13 8.58
CA SER A 22 6.67 -4.95 9.27
C SER A 22 6.72 -3.68 8.39
N ALA A 23 7.08 -3.82 7.11
CA ALA A 23 7.09 -2.72 6.14
C ALA A 23 5.67 -2.27 5.77
N ILE A 24 4.73 -3.22 5.66
CA ILE A 24 3.31 -2.93 5.44
C ILE A 24 2.73 -2.15 6.63
N ALA A 25 2.96 -2.64 7.85
CA ALA A 25 2.51 -1.96 9.07
C ALA A 25 3.13 -0.57 9.24
N PHE A 26 4.37 -0.39 8.76
CA PHE A 26 5.01 0.93 8.71
C PHE A 26 4.31 1.85 7.71
N ALA A 27 4.11 1.40 6.47
CA ALA A 27 3.43 2.17 5.42
C ALA A 27 1.99 2.57 5.79
N GLU A 28 1.23 1.65 6.40
CA GLU A 28 -0.10 1.90 7.00
C GLU A 28 -0.06 3.07 7.99
N ARG A 29 0.89 3.02 8.93
CA ARG A 29 1.01 4.02 9.98
C ARG A 29 1.39 5.39 9.43
N ILE A 30 2.24 5.41 8.40
CA ILE A 30 2.65 6.63 7.70
C ILE A 30 1.49 7.20 6.89
N CYS A 31 0.73 6.36 6.17
CA CYS A 31 -0.44 6.77 5.41
C CYS A 31 -1.53 7.37 6.32
N HIS A 32 -1.74 6.78 7.49
CA HIS A 32 -2.68 7.30 8.49
C HIS A 32 -2.23 8.67 9.04
N ASP A 33 -0.92 8.85 9.31
CA ASP A 33 -0.37 10.15 9.73
C ASP A 33 -0.44 11.21 8.61
N PHE A 34 -0.14 10.82 7.36
CA PHE A 34 -0.25 11.70 6.19
C PHE A 34 -1.68 12.17 5.95
N THR A 35 -2.67 11.29 6.11
CA THR A 35 -4.11 11.62 5.98
C THR A 35 -4.56 12.61 7.07
N LEU A 36 -4.03 12.49 8.29
CA LEU A 36 -4.34 13.39 9.40
C LEU A 36 -3.70 14.77 9.24
N ARG A 37 -2.49 14.84 8.66
CA ARG A 37 -1.80 16.11 8.42
C ARG A 37 -2.24 16.81 7.14
N TYR A 38 -2.58 16.04 6.10
CA TYR A 38 -3.01 16.54 4.80
C TYR A 38 -4.54 16.46 4.73
N ARG A 39 -5.20 17.43 5.36
CA ARG A 39 -6.67 17.51 5.55
C ARG A 39 -7.51 17.53 4.26
N GLU A 40 -6.95 17.45 3.07
CA GLU A 40 -7.72 17.61 1.84
C GLU A 40 -7.43 16.57 0.75
N LYS A 41 -8.49 15.78 0.53
CA LYS A 41 -9.08 15.33 -0.75
C LYS A 41 -8.51 14.17 -1.52
N ASP A 42 -7.26 13.80 -1.35
CA ASP A 42 -6.73 12.64 -2.07
C ASP A 42 -5.96 11.74 -1.11
N PRO A 43 -6.52 10.56 -0.73
CA PRO A 43 -5.76 9.60 0.04
C PRO A 43 -4.57 9.20 -0.82
N THR A 44 -3.39 9.70 -0.48
CA THR A 44 -2.15 9.28 -1.14
C THR A 44 -2.12 7.76 -1.02
N PRO A 45 -2.21 7.01 -2.12
CA PRO A 45 -2.45 5.57 -2.03
C PRO A 45 -1.20 4.91 -1.43
N LEU A 46 -1.41 3.96 -0.51
CA LEU A 46 -0.37 3.13 0.12
C LEU A 46 0.82 2.78 -0.81
N PRO A 47 0.63 2.38 -2.09
CA PRO A 47 1.72 2.18 -3.06
C PRO A 47 2.72 3.32 -3.19
N MET A 48 2.25 4.57 -3.24
CA MET A 48 3.15 5.73 -3.37
C MET A 48 4.05 5.87 -2.15
N VAL A 49 3.51 5.66 -0.95
CA VAL A 49 4.30 5.67 0.29
C VAL A 49 5.33 4.55 0.27
N LEU A 50 4.91 3.32 -0.06
CA LEU A 50 5.82 2.18 -0.17
C LEU A 50 7.01 2.48 -1.10
N TRP A 51 6.75 3.11 -2.26
CA TRP A 51 7.80 3.47 -3.21
C TRP A 51 8.69 4.61 -2.71
N GLN A 52 8.12 5.66 -2.12
CA GLN A 52 8.88 6.79 -1.58
C GLN A 52 9.85 6.39 -0.47
N TYR A 53 9.51 5.36 0.31
CA TYR A 53 10.37 4.81 1.36
C TYR A 53 11.35 3.74 0.84
N GLY A 54 11.33 3.42 -0.47
CA GLY A 54 12.16 2.38 -1.06
C GLY A 54 11.79 0.97 -0.60
N LEU A 55 10.56 0.77 -0.10
CA LEU A 55 10.04 -0.52 0.34
C LEU A 55 9.59 -1.38 -0.85
N VAL A 56 9.30 -0.74 -1.99
CA VAL A 56 8.97 -1.40 -3.27
C VAL A 56 9.75 -0.76 -4.41
N THR A 57 10.10 -1.57 -5.41
CA THR A 57 10.66 -1.07 -6.68
C THR A 57 9.55 -0.58 -7.60
N ILE A 58 9.91 0.11 -8.68
CA ILE A 58 8.95 0.55 -9.71
C ILE A 58 8.21 -0.63 -10.35
N GLU A 59 8.87 -1.76 -10.58
CA GLU A 59 8.21 -2.97 -11.12
C GLU A 59 7.15 -3.53 -10.16
N GLN A 60 7.42 -3.45 -8.86
CA GLN A 60 6.53 -3.92 -7.80
C GLN A 60 5.38 -2.93 -7.59
N LEU A 61 5.67 -1.63 -7.69
CA LEU A 61 4.70 -0.55 -7.72
C LEU A 61 3.71 -0.73 -8.88
N ASP A 62 4.21 -1.02 -10.08
CA ASP A 62 3.40 -1.27 -11.27
C ASP A 62 2.41 -2.43 -11.06
N ARG A 63 2.89 -3.55 -10.52
CA ARG A 63 2.03 -4.69 -10.13
C ARG A 63 0.98 -4.35 -9.08
N ILE A 64 1.31 -3.49 -8.12
CA ILE A 64 0.34 -3.01 -7.13
C ILE A 64 -0.77 -2.21 -7.81
N PHE A 65 -0.42 -1.31 -8.73
CA PHE A 65 -1.41 -0.52 -9.47
C PHE A 65 -2.27 -1.42 -10.38
N ASP A 66 -1.66 -2.34 -11.12
CA ASP A 66 -2.37 -3.33 -11.95
C ASP A 66 -3.36 -4.16 -11.13
N TRP A 67 -2.95 -4.61 -9.94
CA TRP A 67 -3.81 -5.34 -9.01
C TRP A 67 -4.96 -4.47 -8.47
N LEU A 68 -4.69 -3.19 -8.14
CA LEU A 68 -5.72 -2.25 -7.66
C LEU A 68 -6.74 -1.90 -8.75
N GLU A 69 -6.34 -1.89 -10.02
CA GLU A 69 -7.25 -1.66 -11.15
C GLU A 69 -8.10 -2.90 -11.51
N THR A 70 -7.59 -4.11 -11.20
CA THR A 70 -8.27 -5.38 -11.53
C THR A 70 -9.11 -5.98 -10.39
N ALA A 71 -8.96 -5.49 -9.14
CA ALA A 71 -9.61 -6.03 -7.93
C ALA A 71 -11.01 -5.47 -7.60
#